data_AF-S3CS53-F1
#
_entry.id   AF-S3CS53-F1
#
_cell.length_a   1.000
_cell.length_b   1.000
_cell.length_c   1.000
_cell.angle_alpha   90.00
_cell.angle_beta   90.00
_cell.angle_gamma   90.00
#
_symmetry.space_group_name_H-M   'P 1'
#
loop_
_entity.id
_entity.type
_entity.pdbx_description
1 polymer ?
#
loop_
_entity_poly.entity_id
_entity_poly.type
_entity_poly.pdbx_seq_one_letter_code
_entity_poly.pdbx_strand_id
1 'polypeptide(L)'
;MSSTIQPVLSIIYSLQAAFSAYSLYLASISIQNLQKYEEKSEKAAEWSNTAEKQLHKSRTTQASGTLAMVASFITSSASIFYPSSKFAGLAIACANVGALLAARVHVGNFWNGKAKVPLPGAGEYNDAISRTQALRLNMAYLASSWGLCVVLLAVL
;
A
#
# COMPACT_ATOMS: atom_id res chain seq x y z
N MET A 1 -27.24 14.48 1.90
CA MET A 1 -26.28 13.90 2.86
C MET A 1 -26.56 14.58 4.19
N SER A 2 -26.78 13.85 5.28
CA SER A 2 -27.05 14.46 6.58
C SER A 2 -25.87 15.37 6.98
N SER A 3 -26.13 16.63 7.30
CA SER A 3 -25.11 17.62 7.70
C SER A 3 -24.29 17.17 8.91
N THR A 4 -24.80 16.20 9.69
CA THR A 4 -24.17 15.67 10.89
C THR A 4 -23.02 14.69 10.62
N ILE A 5 -23.02 13.97 9.48
CA ILE A 5 -22.01 12.92 9.22
C ILE A 5 -20.75 13.44 8.53
N GLN A 6 -20.86 14.58 7.84
CA GLN A 6 -19.78 15.15 7.05
C GLN A 6 -18.52 15.44 7.89
N PRO A 7 -18.61 16.02 9.11
CA PRO A 7 -17.43 16.24 9.95
C PRO A 7 -16.71 14.94 10.32
N VAL A 8 -17.45 13.86 10.60
CA VAL A 8 -16.89 12.55 10.95
C VAL A 8 -16.12 11.97 9.76
N LEU A 9 -16.71 12.00 8.55
CA LEU A 9 -16.05 11.54 7.34
C LEU A 9 -14.78 12.36 7.04
N SER A 10 -14.82 13.69 7.20
CA SER A 10 -13.63 14.54 7.01
C SER A 10 -12.49 14.19 7.97
N ILE A 11 -12.79 13.86 9.23
CA ILE A 11 -11.77 13.37 10.19
C ILE A 11 -11.18 12.05 9.70
N ILE A 12 -12.02 11.09 9.27
CA ILE A 12 -11.55 9.80 8.78
C ILE A 12 -10.67 9.98 7.53
N TYR A 13 -11.09 10.79 6.56
CA TYR A 13 -10.31 11.07 5.35
C TYR A 13 -8.98 11.75 5.67
N SER A 14 -8.94 12.64 6.67
CA SER A 14 -7.70 13.29 7.11
C SER A 14 -6.72 12.29 7.71
N LEU A 15 -7.21 11.38 8.56
CA LEU A 15 -6.39 10.31 9.14
C LEU A 15 -5.91 9.33 8.05
N GLN A 16 -6.77 8.97 7.11
CA GLN A 16 -6.39 8.15 5.96
C GLN A 16 -5.32 8.81 5.11
N ALA A 17 -5.45 10.11 4.80
CA ALA A 17 -4.45 10.85 4.04
C ALA A 17 -3.10 10.87 4.75
N ALA A 18 -3.08 11.22 6.05
CA ALA A 18 -1.86 11.23 6.85
C ALA A 18 -1.21 9.84 6.92
N PHE A 19 -2.01 8.80 7.14
CA PHE A 19 -1.52 7.43 7.26
C PHE A 19 -1.05 6.84 5.91
N SER A 20 -1.71 7.18 4.81
CA SER A 20 -1.24 6.85 3.46
C SER A 20 0.07 7.57 3.13
N ALA A 21 0.24 8.83 3.50
CA ALA A 21 1.49 9.56 3.32
C ALA A 21 2.65 8.94 4.11
N TYR A 22 2.42 8.57 5.39
CA TYR A 22 3.39 7.83 6.18
C TYR A 22 3.75 6.48 5.55
N SER A 23 2.75 5.76 5.03
CA SER A 23 2.97 4.48 4.35
C SER A 23 3.79 4.63 3.06
N LEU A 24 3.56 5.70 2.30
CA LEU A 24 4.37 6.04 1.12
C LEU A 24 5.82 6.38 1.49
N TYR A 25 6.03 7.06 2.63
CA TYR A 25 7.38 7.29 3.16
C TYR A 25 8.09 5.97 3.54
N LEU A 26 7.39 5.02 4.15
CA LEU A 26 7.97 3.69 4.40
C LEU A 26 8.27 2.94 3.10
N ALA A 27 7.38 3.05 2.10
CA ALA A 27 7.57 2.44 0.79
C ALA A 27 8.79 3.02 0.08
N SER A 28 9.02 4.34 0.13
CA SER A 28 10.18 4.96 -0.52
C SER A 28 11.50 4.47 0.05
N ILE A 29 11.62 4.33 1.38
CA ILE A 29 12.81 3.75 2.02
C ILE A 29 12.99 2.28 1.59
N SER A 30 11.91 1.50 1.59
CA SER A 30 11.97 0.09 1.20
C SER A 30 12.41 -0.09 -0.26
N ILE A 31 11.89 0.74 -1.17
CA ILE A 31 12.25 0.73 -2.59
C ILE A 31 13.73 1.08 -2.75
N GLN A 32 14.19 2.17 -2.12
CA GLN A 32 15.60 2.58 -2.18
C GLN A 32 16.53 1.48 -1.65
N ASN A 33 16.17 0.84 -0.53
CA ASN A 33 16.95 -0.27 0.00
C ASN A 33 16.98 -1.46 -0.96
N LEU A 34 15.88 -1.78 -1.64
CA LEU A 34 15.82 -2.89 -2.61
C LEU A 34 16.60 -2.57 -3.89
N GLN A 35 16.56 -1.31 -4.36
CA GLN A 35 17.30 -0.84 -5.52
C GLN A 35 18.82 -1.02 -5.36
N LYS A 36 19.36 -0.87 -4.14
CA LYS A 36 20.79 -1.12 -3.87
C LYS A 36 21.24 -2.56 -4.14
N TYR A 37 20.33 -3.53 -4.08
CA TYR A 37 20.62 -4.94 -4.37
C TYR A 37 20.16 -5.37 -5.77
N GLU A 38 19.56 -4.44 -6.51
CA GLU A 38 18.97 -4.69 -7.82
C GLU A 38 20.03 -5.00 -8.87
N GLU A 39 21.15 -4.27 -8.90
CA GLU A 39 22.25 -4.51 -9.84
C GLU A 39 22.80 -5.95 -9.72
N LYS A 40 22.96 -6.45 -8.49
CA LYS A 40 23.39 -7.84 -8.24
C LYS A 40 22.33 -8.84 -8.71
N SER A 41 21.06 -8.49 -8.54
CA SER A 41 19.92 -9.30 -8.95
C SER A 41 19.78 -9.34 -10.48
N GLU A 42 20.07 -8.24 -11.17
CA GLU A 42 20.10 -8.13 -12.64
C GLU A 42 21.23 -8.96 -13.23
N LYS A 43 22.45 -8.84 -12.71
CA LYS A 43 23.56 -9.72 -13.14
C LYS A 43 23.22 -11.18 -12.94
N ALA A 44 22.59 -11.54 -11.82
CA ALA A 44 22.14 -12.92 -11.61
C ALA A 44 21.02 -13.34 -12.58
N ALA A 45 20.16 -12.41 -13.00
CA ALA A 45 19.07 -12.66 -13.95
C ALA A 45 19.56 -12.98 -15.36
N GLU A 46 20.68 -12.40 -15.81
CA GLU A 46 21.31 -12.71 -17.11
C GLU A 46 21.62 -14.20 -17.29
N TRP A 47 21.94 -14.88 -16.18
CA TRP A 47 22.36 -16.29 -16.17
C TRP A 47 21.33 -17.22 -15.52
N SER A 48 20.21 -16.69 -15.02
CA SER A 48 19.20 -17.48 -14.31
C SER A 48 17.79 -16.92 -14.45
N ASN A 49 16.93 -17.68 -15.16
CA ASN A 49 15.49 -17.43 -15.26
C ASN A 49 14.80 -17.33 -13.89
N THR A 50 15.36 -17.99 -12.86
CA THR A 50 14.82 -17.89 -11.50
C THR A 50 15.11 -16.52 -10.90
N ALA A 51 16.34 -15.99 -11.06
CA ALA A 51 16.70 -14.67 -10.57
C ALA A 51 15.90 -13.58 -11.30
N GLU A 52 15.74 -13.69 -12.62
CA GLU A 52 14.89 -12.78 -13.42
C GLU A 52 13.45 -12.75 -12.90
N LYS A 53 12.85 -13.93 -12.68
CA LYS A 53 11.48 -14.02 -12.15
C LYS A 53 11.34 -13.42 -10.75
N GLN A 54 12.35 -13.57 -9.89
CA GLN A 54 12.35 -12.96 -8.55
C GLN A 54 12.46 -11.45 -8.62
N LEU A 55 13.33 -10.93 -9.48
CA LEU A 55 13.50 -9.49 -9.72
C LEU A 55 12.20 -8.87 -10.24
N HIS A 56 11.58 -9.49 -11.25
CA HIS A 56 10.31 -9.02 -11.80
C HIS A 56 9.18 -9.02 -10.75
N LYS A 57 9.07 -10.09 -9.95
CA LYS A 57 8.09 -10.13 -8.85
C LYS A 57 8.36 -9.08 -7.77
N SER A 58 9.62 -8.81 -7.46
CA SER A 58 9.99 -7.75 -6.50
C SER A 58 9.51 -6.38 -7.00
N ARG A 59 9.81 -6.03 -8.26
CA ARG A 59 9.38 -4.77 -8.88
C ARG A 59 7.86 -4.63 -8.92
N THR A 60 7.15 -5.64 -9.41
CA THR A 60 5.69 -5.60 -9.57
C THR A 60 4.96 -5.51 -8.23
N THR A 61 5.47 -6.18 -7.19
CA THR A 61 4.89 -6.09 -5.84
C THR A 61 5.14 -4.75 -5.18
N GLN A 62 6.34 -4.18 -5.30
CA GLN A 62 6.61 -2.81 -4.83
C GLN A 62 5.74 -1.77 -5.57
N ALA A 63 5.60 -1.91 -6.88
CA ALA A 63 4.82 -1.01 -7.72
C ALA A 63 3.32 -1.07 -7.34
N SER A 64 2.71 -2.26 -7.34
CA SER A 64 1.30 -2.43 -6.98
C SER A 64 1.01 -1.95 -5.55
N GLY A 65 1.90 -2.25 -4.60
CA GLY A 65 1.76 -1.79 -3.23
C GLY A 65 1.80 -0.26 -3.09
N THR A 66 2.75 0.38 -3.79
CA THR A 66 2.90 1.83 -3.81
C THR A 66 1.73 2.51 -4.51
N LEU A 67 1.29 1.99 -5.66
CA LEU A 67 0.16 2.55 -6.41
C LEU A 67 -1.13 2.52 -5.61
N ALA A 68 -1.41 1.44 -4.87
CA ALA A 68 -2.58 1.38 -3.99
C ALA A 68 -2.53 2.44 -2.87
N MET A 69 -1.35 2.70 -2.31
CA MET A 69 -1.16 3.76 -1.31
C MET A 69 -1.34 5.16 -1.90
N VAL A 70 -0.79 5.41 -3.09
CA VAL A 70 -0.98 6.69 -3.81
C VAL A 70 -2.45 6.92 -4.11
N ALA A 71 -3.17 5.91 -4.62
CA ALA A 71 -4.60 6.01 -4.90
C ALA A 71 -5.39 6.33 -3.63
N SER A 72 -5.10 5.65 -2.51
CA SER A 72 -5.72 5.95 -1.22
C SER A 72 -5.42 7.37 -0.75
N PHE A 73 -4.17 7.83 -0.84
CA PHE A 73 -3.78 9.19 -0.47
C PHE A 73 -4.52 10.26 -1.29
N ILE A 74 -4.57 10.09 -2.62
CA ILE A 74 -5.23 11.03 -3.53
C ILE A 74 -6.72 11.06 -3.24
N THR A 75 -7.37 9.91 -3.14
CA THR A 75 -8.82 9.83 -2.96
C THR A 75 -9.27 10.32 -1.57
N SER A 76 -8.52 10.03 -0.50
CA SER A 76 -8.82 10.57 0.82
C SER A 76 -8.61 12.09 0.86
N SER A 77 -7.51 12.59 0.28
CA SER A 77 -7.24 14.04 0.22
C SER A 77 -8.30 14.78 -0.59
N ALA A 78 -8.67 14.25 -1.77
CA ALA A 78 -9.73 14.82 -2.59
C ALA A 78 -11.08 14.84 -1.86
N SER A 79 -11.40 13.79 -1.09
CA SER A 79 -12.67 13.70 -0.35
C SER A 79 -12.79 14.70 0.81
N ILE A 80 -11.68 15.27 1.28
CA ILE A 80 -11.69 16.36 2.27
C ILE A 80 -12.17 17.67 1.63
N PHE A 81 -11.62 18.01 0.46
CA PHE A 81 -11.87 19.29 -0.21
C PHE A 81 -13.11 19.27 -1.11
N TYR A 82 -13.46 18.10 -1.63
CA TYR A 82 -14.55 17.90 -2.57
C TYR A 82 -15.52 16.83 -2.03
N PRO A 83 -16.42 17.22 -1.10
CA PRO A 83 -17.48 16.33 -0.63
C PRO A 83 -18.27 15.75 -1.80
N SER A 84 -18.32 14.43 -1.89
CA SER A 84 -18.97 13.73 -2.98
C SER A 84 -20.42 13.37 -2.62
N SER A 85 -21.22 13.00 -3.63
CA SER A 85 -22.54 12.41 -3.39
C SER A 85 -22.40 11.04 -2.70
N LYS A 86 -23.45 10.58 -2.00
CA LYS A 86 -23.46 9.28 -1.30
C LYS A 86 -22.99 8.14 -2.20
N PHE A 87 -23.50 8.08 -3.44
CA PHE A 87 -23.13 7.04 -4.41
C PHE A 87 -21.66 7.14 -4.83
N ALA A 88 -21.17 8.35 -5.14
CA ALA A 88 -19.78 8.56 -5.52
C ALA A 88 -18.82 8.23 -4.36
N GLY A 89 -19.16 8.64 -3.14
CA GLY A 89 -18.41 8.30 -1.93
C GLY A 89 -18.34 6.80 -1.68
N LEU A 90 -19.46 6.09 -1.83
CA LEU A 90 -19.51 4.62 -1.75
C LEU A 90 -18.61 3.97 -2.81
N ALA A 91 -18.70 4.42 -4.06
CA ALA A 91 -17.87 3.90 -5.15
C ALA A 91 -16.36 4.11 -4.87
N ILE A 92 -15.97 5.30 -4.42
CA ILE A 92 -14.58 5.61 -4.04
C ILE A 92 -14.11 4.72 -2.88
N ALA A 93 -14.93 4.57 -1.84
CA ALA A 93 -14.58 3.76 -0.69
C ALA A 93 -14.44 2.28 -1.05
N CYS A 94 -15.40 1.71 -1.79
CA CYS A 94 -15.34 0.34 -2.29
C CYS A 94 -14.14 0.10 -3.20
N ALA A 95 -13.84 1.03 -4.11
CA ALA A 95 -12.69 0.95 -5.00
C ALA A 95 -11.37 0.90 -4.22
N ASN A 96 -11.23 1.73 -3.18
CA ASN A 96 -10.06 1.70 -2.31
C ASN A 96 -9.93 0.41 -1.51
N VAL A 97 -11.03 -0.11 -0.94
CA VAL A 97 -11.03 -1.43 -0.28
C VAL A 97 -10.51 -2.50 -1.25
N GLY A 98 -11.07 -2.57 -2.45
CA GLY A 98 -10.67 -3.53 -3.47
C GLY A 98 -9.20 -3.41 -3.86
N ALA A 99 -8.75 -2.19 -4.18
CA ALA A 99 -7.37 -1.92 -4.58
C ALA A 99 -6.35 -2.28 -3.49
N LEU A 100 -6.62 -1.88 -2.23
CA LEU A 100 -5.74 -2.16 -1.10
C LEU A 100 -5.67 -3.65 -0.78
N LEU A 101 -6.80 -4.37 -0.80
CA LEU A 101 -6.82 -5.81 -0.57
C LEU A 101 -6.14 -6.58 -1.70
N ALA A 102 -6.38 -6.21 -2.96
CA ALA A 102 -5.72 -6.81 -4.12
C ALA A 102 -4.20 -6.61 -4.06
N ALA A 103 -3.73 -5.40 -3.78
CA ALA A 103 -2.32 -5.11 -3.61
C ALA A 103 -1.73 -5.88 -2.41
N ARG A 104 -2.43 -5.93 -1.28
CA ARG A 104 -2.01 -6.68 -0.08
C ARG A 104 -1.80 -8.16 -0.38
N VAL A 105 -2.73 -8.78 -1.12
CA VAL A 105 -2.64 -10.19 -1.54
C VAL A 105 -1.48 -10.36 -2.51
N HIS A 106 -1.34 -9.51 -3.52
CA HIS A 106 -0.25 -9.60 -4.50
C HIS A 106 1.14 -9.48 -3.85
N VAL A 107 1.34 -8.47 -2.99
CA VAL A 107 2.55 -8.30 -2.18
C VAL A 107 2.77 -9.51 -1.26
N GLY A 108 1.72 -9.96 -0.58
CA GLY A 108 1.76 -11.11 0.30
C GLY A 108 2.22 -12.39 -0.39
N ASN A 109 1.66 -12.70 -1.56
CA ASN A 109 1.98 -13.93 -2.30
C ASN A 109 3.46 -14.06 -2.67
N PHE A 110 4.20 -12.95 -2.73
CA PHE A 110 5.64 -12.97 -3.01
C PHE A 110 6.50 -12.85 -1.76
N TRP A 111 6.12 -11.98 -0.83
CA TRP A 111 6.97 -11.61 0.32
C TRP A 111 6.68 -12.42 1.59
N ASN A 112 5.53 -13.11 1.67
CA ASN A 112 5.18 -13.89 2.86
C ASN A 112 6.13 -15.09 3.01
N GLY A 113 6.69 -15.26 4.20
CA GLY A 113 7.66 -16.34 4.48
C GLY A 113 9.06 -16.13 3.91
N LYS A 114 9.37 -14.97 3.29
CA LYS A 114 10.75 -14.62 2.92
C LYS A 114 11.59 -14.45 4.19
N ALA A 115 12.58 -15.32 4.38
CA ALA A 115 13.49 -15.26 5.51
C ALA A 115 14.43 -14.06 5.41
N LYS A 116 14.78 -13.48 6.56
CA LYS A 116 15.88 -12.53 6.66
C LYS A 116 17.20 -13.25 6.43
N VAL A 117 18.11 -12.61 5.71
CA VAL A 117 19.43 -13.15 5.36
C VAL A 117 20.43 -12.80 6.47
N PRO A 118 21.02 -13.78 7.19
CA PRO A 118 21.93 -13.52 8.30
C PRO A 118 23.39 -13.34 7.81
N LEU A 119 23.60 -12.48 6.80
CA LEU A 119 24.93 -12.21 6.24
C LEU A 119 25.38 -10.77 6.52
N PRO A 120 26.69 -10.53 6.76
CA PRO A 120 27.25 -9.18 6.80
C PRO A 120 26.87 -8.39 5.54
N GLY A 121 26.36 -7.17 5.70
CA GLY A 121 25.92 -6.32 4.59
C GLY A 121 24.49 -6.59 4.06
N ALA A 122 23.74 -7.54 4.65
CA ALA A 122 22.33 -7.80 4.31
C ALA A 122 21.32 -7.00 5.16
N GLY A 123 21.79 -6.08 6.02
CA GLY A 123 20.95 -5.31 6.94
C GLY A 123 19.85 -4.52 6.22
N GLU A 124 20.19 -3.80 5.16
CA GLU A 124 19.23 -2.97 4.41
C GLU A 124 18.21 -3.83 3.64
N TYR A 125 18.64 -4.99 3.13
CA TYR A 125 17.72 -5.97 2.52
C TYR A 125 16.70 -6.51 3.53
N ASN A 126 17.17 -6.87 4.72
CA ASN A 126 16.31 -7.34 5.81
C ASN A 126 15.36 -6.25 6.32
N ASP A 127 15.82 -5.00 6.32
CA ASP A 127 14.99 -3.84 6.63
C ASP A 127 13.90 -3.65 5.56
N ALA A 128 14.24 -3.79 4.28
CA ALA A 128 13.26 -3.73 3.20
C ALA A 128 12.19 -4.84 3.30
N ILE A 129 12.57 -6.07 3.65
CA ILE A 129 11.59 -7.15 3.94
C ILE A 129 10.66 -6.71 5.07
N SER A 130 11.22 -6.17 6.16
CA SER A 130 10.44 -5.75 7.33
C SER A 130 9.47 -4.61 6.98
N ARG A 131 9.93 -3.61 6.24
CA ARG A 131 9.11 -2.49 5.76
C ARG A 131 8.04 -2.92 4.78
N THR A 132 8.33 -3.89 3.92
CA THR A 132 7.34 -4.45 3.00
C THR A 132 6.22 -5.16 3.76
N GLN A 133 6.53 -5.87 4.86
CA GLN A 133 5.52 -6.45 5.73
C GLN A 133 4.71 -5.40 6.50
N ALA A 134 5.38 -4.35 6.99
CA ALA A 134 4.70 -3.21 7.62
C ALA A 134 3.75 -2.50 6.64
N LEU A 135 4.21 -2.25 5.41
CA LEU A 135 3.41 -1.67 4.34
C LEU A 135 2.21 -2.54 4.01
N ARG A 136 2.41 -3.87 3.93
CA ARG A 136 1.32 -4.83 3.77
C ARG A 136 0.30 -4.68 4.89
N LEU A 137 0.74 -4.60 6.15
CA LEU A 137 -0.13 -4.39 7.31
C LEU A 137 -0.92 -3.07 7.21
N ASN A 138 -0.27 -1.98 6.82
CA ASN A 138 -0.91 -0.69 6.61
C ASN A 138 -2.01 -0.74 5.54
N MET A 139 -1.87 -1.56 4.48
CA MET A 139 -2.95 -1.80 3.51
C MET A 139 -4.20 -2.37 4.16
N ALA A 140 -4.07 -3.29 5.12
CA ALA A 140 -5.24 -3.82 5.82
C ALA A 140 -5.89 -2.75 6.68
N TYR A 141 -5.10 -1.97 7.44
CA TYR A 141 -5.66 -0.90 8.25
C TYR A 141 -6.39 0.16 7.41
N LEU A 142 -5.82 0.56 6.27
CA LEU A 142 -6.50 1.47 5.34
C LEU A 142 -7.74 0.82 4.72
N ALA A 143 -7.68 -0.44 4.32
CA ALA A 143 -8.85 -1.14 3.77
C ALA A 143 -9.98 -1.24 4.81
N SER A 144 -9.67 -1.55 6.06
CA SER A 144 -10.64 -1.54 7.15
C SER A 144 -11.22 -0.15 7.39
N SER A 145 -10.39 0.90 7.35
CA SER A 145 -10.84 2.28 7.47
C SER A 145 -11.76 2.71 6.32
N TRP A 146 -11.45 2.32 5.08
CA TRP A 146 -12.36 2.56 3.95
C TRP A 146 -13.65 1.74 4.06
N GLY A 147 -13.57 0.52 4.59
CA GLY A 147 -14.74 -0.28 4.93
C GLY A 147 -15.67 0.40 5.94
N LEU A 148 -15.11 1.09 6.93
CA LEU A 148 -15.89 1.94 7.85
C LEU A 148 -16.62 3.06 7.09
N CYS A 149 -15.96 3.72 6.13
CA CYS A 149 -16.61 4.72 5.27
C CYS A 149 -17.76 4.10 4.46
N VAL A 150 -17.59 2.88 3.93
CA VAL A 150 -18.69 2.17 3.24
C VAL A 150 -19.89 1.98 4.16
N VAL A 151 -19.67 1.51 5.39
CA VAL A 151 -20.76 1.31 6.37
C VAL A 151 -21.45 2.64 6.70
N LEU A 152 -20.69 3.68 7.02
CA LEU A 152 -21.21 5.01 7.35
C LEU A 152 -22.01 5.62 6.19
N LEU A 153 -21.50 5.48 4.97
CA LEU A 153 -22.16 5.97 3.75
C LEU A 153 -23.28 5.07 3.26
N ALA A 154 -23.45 3.84 3.74
CA ALA A 154 -24.55 2.97 3.35
C ALA A 154 -25.78 3.18 4.26
N VAL A 155 -25.54 3.25 5.56
CA VAL A 155 -26.57 3.28 6.61
C VAL A 155 -27.28 4.65 6.74
N LEU A 156 -26.61 5.75 6.35
CA LEU A 156 -27.08 7.13 6.55
C LEU A 156 -27.28 7.90 5.23
#